data_AF-A0A9E1RNA4-F1
#
_entry.id   AF-A0A9E1RNA4-F1
#
_cell.length_a   1.000
_cell.length_b   1.000
_cell.length_c   1.000
_cell.angle_alpha   90.00
_cell.angle_beta   90.00
_cell.angle_gamma   90.00
#
_symmetry.space_group_name_H-M   'P 1'
#
loop_
_entity.id
_entity.type
_entity.pdbx_description
1 polymer ?
#
loop_
_entity_poly.entity_id
_entity_poly.type
_entity_poly.pdbx_seq_one_letter_code
_entity_poly.pdbx_strand_id
1 'polypeptide(L)' 'MNLFRSEEHARNWSGFDPEFSSMLKPVAEWADIFANPFFRERGRPDYISWTRSEAGQAAFVELRARLTP' A
#
# COMPACT_ATOMS: atom_id res chain seq x y z
N MET A 1 5.98 5.20 -6.28
CA MET A 1 4.99 4.39 -7.01
C MET A 1 5.06 4.81 -8.47
N ASN A 2 5.41 3.89 -9.36
CA ASN A 2 5.39 4.11 -10.80
C ASN A 2 4.27 3.27 -11.40
N LEU A 3 3.52 3.83 -12.36
CA LEU A 3 2.51 3.08 -13.11
C LEU A 3 3.14 2.64 -14.44
N PHE A 4 2.95 1.38 -14.77
CA PHE A 4 3.44 0.78 -16.01
C PHE A 4 2.28 0.20 -16.78
N ARG A 5 2.44 0.12 -18.11
CA ARG A 5 1.43 -0.48 -18.99
C ARG A 5 1.26 -1.98 -18.76
N SER A 6 2.33 -2.66 -18.36
CA SER A 6 2.33 -4.08 -17.96
C SER A 6 3.51 -4.38 -17.04
N GLU A 7 3.52 -5.56 -16.41
CA GLU A 7 4.65 -6.04 -15.61
C GLU A 7 5.94 -6.16 -16.43
N GLU A 8 5.83 -6.55 -17.70
CA GLU A 8 6.97 -6.61 -18.62
C GLU A 8 7.65 -5.24 -18.77
N HIS A 9 6.86 -4.17 -18.96
CA HIS A 9 7.40 -2.81 -19.03
C HIS A 9 8.09 -2.40 -17.72
N ALA A 10 7.56 -2.83 -16.58
CA ALA A 10 8.18 -2.58 -15.28
C ALA A 10 9.52 -3.32 -15.13
N ARG A 11 9.61 -4.58 -15.57
CA ARG A 11 10.85 -5.39 -15.52
C ARG A 11 11.93 -4.91 -16.48
N ASN A 12 11.53 -4.35 -17.62
CA ASN A 12 12.44 -3.81 -18.63
C ASN A 12 12.80 -2.33 -18.41
N TRP A 13 12.22 -1.67 -17.40
CA TRP A 13 12.53 -0.29 -17.06
C TRP A 13 13.94 -0.18 -16.45
N SER A 14 14.70 0.84 -16.83
CA SER A 14 16.10 1.02 -16.38
C SER A 14 16.27 1.21 -14.86
N GLY A 15 15.19 1.55 -14.16
CA GLY A 15 15.14 1.65 -12.70
C GLY A 15 14.56 0.42 -12.01
N PHE A 16 14.35 -0.69 -12.73
CA PHE A 16 13.86 -1.92 -12.13
C PHE A 16 14.88 -2.46 -11.13
N ASP A 17 14.41 -2.70 -9.91
CA ASP A 17 15.18 -3.32 -8.86
C ASP A 17 14.53 -4.65 -8.46
N PRO A 18 15.20 -5.80 -8.71
CA PRO A 18 14.69 -7.11 -8.37
C PRO A 18 14.35 -7.30 -6.90
N GLU A 19 14.98 -6.55 -5.98
CA GLU A 19 14.68 -6.60 -4.54
C GLU A 19 13.23 -6.18 -4.24
N PHE A 20 12.66 -5.32 -5.10
CA PHE A 20 11.28 -4.86 -4.99
C PHE A 20 10.31 -5.61 -5.90
N SER A 21 10.71 -6.74 -6.48
CA SER A 21 9.86 -7.51 -7.40
C SER A 21 8.55 -8.01 -6.77
N SER A 22 8.53 -8.27 -5.46
CA SER A 22 7.31 -8.62 -4.72
C SER A 22 6.29 -7.48 -4.64
N MET A 23 6.73 -6.23 -4.85
CA MET A 23 5.90 -5.03 -4.89
C MET A 23 5.44 -4.69 -6.33
N LEU A 24 5.90 -5.43 -7.34
CA LEU A 24 5.31 -5.33 -8.68
C LEU A 24 3.97 -6.08 -8.68
N LYS A 25 2.88 -5.33 -8.49
CA LYS A 25 1.52 -5.85 -8.38
C LYS A 25 0.57 -5.17 -9.37
N PRO A 26 -0.53 -5.82 -9.78
CA PRO A 26 -1.58 -5.18 -10.54
C PRO A 26 -2.12 -3.92 -9.85
N VAL A 27 -2.50 -2.91 -10.64
CA VAL A 27 -3.02 -1.64 -10.10
C VAL A 27 -4.25 -1.85 -9.21
N ALA A 28 -5.12 -2.81 -9.54
CA ALA A 28 -6.29 -3.13 -8.74
C ALA A 28 -5.92 -3.60 -7.31
N GLU A 29 -4.87 -4.41 -7.17
CA GLU A 29 -4.40 -4.86 -5.85
C GLU A 29 -3.87 -3.69 -5.02
N TRP A 30 -3.13 -2.77 -5.65
CA TRP A 30 -2.70 -1.54 -5.00
C TRP A 30 -3.88 -0.66 -4.60
N ALA A 31 -4.91 -0.53 -5.44
CA ALA A 31 -6.12 0.22 -5.10
C ALA A 31 -6.80 -0.37 -3.85
N ASP A 32 -6.87 -1.69 -3.73
CA ASP A 32 -7.42 -2.37 -2.56
C ASP A 32 -6.56 -2.19 -1.30
N ILE A 33 -5.22 -2.25 -1.43
CA ILE A 33 -4.29 -1.98 -0.31
C ILE A 33 -4.46 -0.53 0.18
N PHE A 34 -4.52 0.44 -0.73
CA PHE A 34 -4.69 1.85 -0.37
C PHE A 34 -6.12 2.21 0.05
N ALA A 35 -7.09 1.34 -0.20
CA ALA A 35 -8.43 1.45 0.37
C ALA A 35 -8.49 1.07 1.86
N ASN A 36 -7.38 0.66 2.49
CA ASN A 36 -7.33 0.34 3.92
C ASN A 36 -7.78 1.56 4.79
N PRO A 37 -8.48 1.32 5.92
CA PRO A 37 -8.96 2.39 6.79
C PRO A 37 -7.86 3.35 7.27
N PHE A 38 -6.63 2.87 7.44
CA PHE A 38 -5.49 3.72 7.82
C PHE A 38 -5.25 4.87 6.83
N PHE A 39 -5.54 4.68 5.54
CA PHE A 39 -5.48 5.76 4.55
C PHE A 39 -6.78 6.54 4.44
N ARG A 40 -7.93 5.84 4.43
CA ARG A 40 -9.25 6.48 4.26
C ARG A 40 -9.60 7.46 5.37
N GLU A 41 -9.21 7.12 6.61
CA GLU A 41 -9.55 7.88 7.81
C GLU A 41 -8.63 9.09 8.06
N ARG A 42 -7.68 9.40 7.17
CA ARG A 42 -6.77 10.56 7.32
C ARG A 42 -7.48 11.90 7.39
N GLY A 43 -8.72 11.98 6.91
CA GLY A 43 -9.55 13.19 7.00
C GLY A 43 -10.22 13.40 8.35
N ARG A 44 -10.09 12.46 9.30
CA ARG A 44 -10.69 12.61 10.63
C ARG A 44 -10.06 13.77 11.40
N PRO A 45 -10.86 14.54 12.16
CA PRO A 45 -10.33 15.60 13.02
C PRO A 45 -9.45 15.07 14.16
N ASP A 46 -9.66 13.82 14.58
CA ASP A 46 -8.93 13.14 15.63
C ASP A 46 -7.92 12.11 15.10
N TYR A 47 -7.55 12.14 13.80
CA TYR A 47 -6.77 11.07 13.15
C TYR A 47 -5.57 10.60 13.96
N ILE A 48 -4.73 11.52 14.47
CA ILE A 48 -3.54 11.14 15.26
C ILE A 48 -3.93 10.36 16.53
N SER A 49 -4.97 10.80 17.24
CA SER A 49 -5.48 10.08 18.41
C SER A 49 -6.16 8.77 18.01
N TRP A 50 -6.93 8.76 16.92
CA TRP A 50 -7.57 7.57 16.38
C TRP A 50 -6.56 6.49 15.99
N THR A 51 -5.39 6.84 15.44
CA THR A 51 -4.35 5.83 15.12
C THR A 51 -3.85 5.08 16.35
N ARG A 52 -4.04 5.62 17.57
CA ARG A 52 -3.70 4.97 18.84
C ARG A 52 -4.85 4.17 19.44
N SER A 53 -6.05 4.28 18.88
CA SER A 53 -7.19 3.43 19.26
C SER A 53 -7.00 2.00 18.75
N GLU A 54 -7.75 1.06 19.31
CA GLU A 54 -7.76 -0.34 18.85
C GLU A 54 -8.07 -0.44 17.34
N ALA A 55 -9.07 0.31 16.86
CA ALA A 55 -9.44 0.33 15.45
C ALA A 55 -8.31 0.85 14.54
N GLY A 56 -7.63 1.92 14.96
CA GLY A 56 -6.50 2.49 14.22
C GLY A 56 -5.30 1.55 14.18
N GLN A 57 -5.01 0.87 15.30
CA GLN A 57 -3.95 -0.14 15.38
C GLN A 57 -4.29 -1.36 14.52
N ALA A 58 -5.54 -1.86 14.56
CA ALA A 58 -5.99 -2.97 13.74
C ALA A 58 -5.86 -2.66 12.23
N ALA A 59 -6.26 -1.45 11.81
CA ALA A 59 -6.10 -1.02 10.42
C ALA A 59 -4.62 -0.99 9.99
N PHE A 60 -3.73 -0.53 10.86
CA PHE A 60 -2.29 -0.49 10.58
C PHE A 60 -1.67 -1.90 10.52
N VAL A 61 -2.09 -2.80 11.41
CA VAL A 61 -1.66 -4.21 11.38
C VAL A 61 -2.08 -4.89 10.09
N GLU A 62 -3.33 -4.70 9.66
CA GLU A 62 -3.85 -5.23 8.40
C GLU A 62 -3.04 -4.69 7.21
N LEU A 63 -2.81 -3.37 7.17
CA LEU A 63 -2.01 -2.74 6.12
C LEU A 63 -0.60 -3.34 6.07
N ARG A 64 0.07 -3.47 7.23
CA ARG A 64 1.42 -4.02 7.31
C ARG A 64 1.49 -5.47 6.84
N ALA A 65 0.46 -6.27 7.14
CA ALA A 65 0.37 -7.65 6.66
C ALA A 65 0.31 -7.72 5.13
N ARG A 66 -0.40 -6.80 4.47
CA ARG A 66 -0.49 -6.73 3.00
C ARG A 66 0.78 -6.19 2.32
N LEU A 67 1.59 -5.42 3.04
CA LEU A 67 2.84 -4.84 2.54
C LEU A 67 4.07 -5.69 2.84
N THR A 68 3.91 -6.82 3.52
CA THR A 68 5.01 -7.76 3.76
C THR A 68 5.00 -8.79 2.61
N PRO A 69 6.17 -9.07 1.98
CA PRO A 69 6.30 -10.09 0.94
C PRO A 69 5.82 -11.48 1.37
#